data_AF-A0A925CHX6-F1
#
_entry.id   AF-A0A925CHX6-F1
#
_cell.length_a   1.000
_cell.length_b   1.000
_cell.length_c   1.000
_cell.angle_alpha   90.00
_cell.angle_beta   90.00
_cell.angle_gamma   90.00
#
_symmetry.space_group_name_H-M   'P 1'
#
loop_
_entity.id
_entity.type
_entity.pdbx_description
1 polymer ?
#
loop_
_entity_poly.entity_id
_entity_poly.type
_entity_poly.pdbx_seq_one_letter_code
_entity_poly.pdbx_strand_id
1 'polypeptide(L)'
;MLAIRLVRLIETHIEQLSRDLSEKVWNSPRCSDLSKVPASELQARTREIYRNLSEWLLDMDKGEAQLERRYTELGAARAQQSVDYSHFVWAIISTREHVRDFVQREGLSESAMELHGELELLHLLGRFFDRVLYYAAVGYEQERNRIGGKQGRRKGDAQTKST
;
A
#
# COMPACT_ATOMS: atom_id res chain seq x y z
N MET A 1 15.34 9.64 18.63
CA MET A 1 14.42 8.53 18.32
C MET A 1 14.42 8.29 16.82
N LEU A 2 14.80 7.11 16.38
CA LEU A 2 15.05 6.78 14.97
C LEU A 2 13.82 6.93 14.07
N ALA A 3 12.62 6.66 14.60
CA ALA A 3 11.35 6.92 13.93
C ALA A 3 11.18 8.39 13.48
N ILE A 4 11.57 9.36 14.32
CA ILE A 4 11.48 10.80 13.99
C ILE A 4 12.44 11.17 12.86
N ARG A 5 13.63 10.54 12.81
CA ARG A 5 14.59 10.75 11.71
C ARG A 5 14.02 10.24 10.39
N LEU A 6 13.36 9.08 10.40
CA LEU A 6 12.69 8.53 9.22
C LEU A 6 11.56 9.43 8.73
N VAL A 7 10.69 9.84 9.65
CA VAL A 7 9.55 10.73 9.33
C VAL A 7 10.07 11.97 8.62
N ARG A 8 11.11 12.63 9.16
CA ARG A 8 11.72 13.82 8.55
C ARG A 8 12.31 13.54 7.17
N LEU A 9 13.01 12.42 7.02
CA LEU A 9 13.62 12.04 5.74
C LEU A 9 12.53 11.79 4.68
N ILE A 10 11.47 11.05 5.01
CA ILE A 10 10.36 10.80 4.11
C ILE A 10 9.64 12.12 3.76
N GLU A 11 9.31 12.93 4.77
CA GLU A 11 8.58 14.19 4.56
C GLU A 11 9.35 15.18 3.69
N THR A 12 10.68 15.25 3.88
CA THR A 12 11.55 16.14 3.08
C THR A 12 11.57 15.73 1.61
N HIS A 13 11.49 14.42 1.33
CA HIS A 13 11.62 13.87 -0.03
C HIS A 13 10.30 13.35 -0.63
N ILE A 14 9.15 13.60 0.03
CA ILE A 14 7.86 12.97 -0.32
C ILE A 14 7.43 13.23 -1.76
N GLU A 15 7.71 14.43 -2.30
CA GLU A 15 7.35 14.78 -3.68
C GLU A 15 8.23 14.04 -4.70
N GLN A 16 9.51 13.84 -4.41
CA GLN A 16 10.41 13.08 -5.27
C GLN A 16 10.06 11.59 -5.20
N LEU A 17 9.97 11.04 -4.00
CA LEU A 17 9.53 9.68 -3.73
C LEU A 17 8.21 9.35 -4.45
N SER A 18 7.26 10.29 -4.41
CA SER A 18 5.99 10.09 -5.06
C SER A 18 6.10 10.03 -6.59
N ARG A 19 6.89 10.92 -7.20
CA ARG A 19 7.10 10.90 -8.66
C ARG A 19 7.79 9.61 -9.10
N ASP A 20 8.86 9.25 -8.43
CA ASP A 20 9.69 8.07 -8.76
C ASP A 20 8.89 6.78 -8.59
N LEU A 21 8.09 6.68 -7.53
CA LEU A 21 7.19 5.55 -7.31
C LEU A 21 6.15 5.43 -8.42
N SER A 22 5.54 6.55 -8.81
CA SER A 22 4.56 6.57 -9.89
C SER A 22 5.17 6.09 -11.21
N GLU A 23 6.36 6.55 -11.57
CA GLU A 23 7.04 6.05 -12.76
C GLU A 23 7.32 4.54 -12.69
N LYS A 24 7.83 4.07 -11.54
CA LYS A 24 8.16 2.65 -11.33
C LYS A 24 6.93 1.73 -11.43
N VAL A 25 5.80 2.16 -10.85
CA VAL A 25 4.57 1.36 -10.84
C VAL A 25 3.86 1.41 -12.20
N TRP A 26 3.77 2.58 -12.85
CA TRP A 26 3.04 2.70 -14.13
C TRP A 26 3.76 2.00 -15.28
N ASN A 27 5.10 1.94 -15.25
CA ASN A 27 5.88 1.29 -16.30
C ASN A 27 6.09 -0.22 -16.06
N SER A 28 5.59 -0.77 -14.96
CA SER A 28 5.72 -2.20 -14.65
C SER A 28 4.63 -3.02 -15.36
N PRO A 29 4.98 -4.02 -16.19
CA PRO A 29 4.00 -4.95 -16.75
C PRO A 29 3.21 -5.70 -15.66
N ARG A 30 3.83 -5.92 -14.49
CA ARG A 30 3.19 -6.55 -13.33
C ARG A 30 2.17 -5.63 -12.63
N CYS A 31 2.05 -4.39 -13.06
CA CYS A 31 1.08 -3.42 -12.55
C CYS A 31 0.15 -2.90 -13.66
N SER A 32 0.15 -3.51 -14.85
CA SER A 32 -0.63 -3.03 -16.00
C SER A 32 -2.12 -2.88 -15.69
N ASP A 33 -2.67 -3.76 -14.86
CA ASP A 33 -4.08 -3.76 -14.50
C ASP A 33 -4.52 -2.59 -13.59
N LEU A 34 -3.55 -1.82 -13.07
CA LEU A 34 -3.84 -0.55 -12.40
C LEU A 34 -4.33 0.53 -13.37
N SER A 35 -4.24 0.34 -14.69
CA SER A 35 -4.83 1.24 -15.68
C SER A 35 -6.37 1.36 -15.55
N LYS A 36 -7.01 0.42 -14.83
CA LYS A 36 -8.43 0.46 -14.47
C LYS A 36 -8.75 1.49 -13.38
N VAL A 37 -7.73 2.00 -12.68
CA VAL A 37 -7.85 2.97 -11.59
C VAL A 37 -7.64 4.39 -12.13
N PRO A 38 -8.42 5.40 -11.70
CA PRO A 38 -8.18 6.78 -12.08
C PRO A 38 -6.76 7.24 -11.75
N ALA A 39 -6.09 7.88 -12.71
CA ALA A 39 -4.70 8.34 -12.54
C ALA A 39 -4.54 9.32 -11.36
N SER A 40 -5.54 10.19 -11.13
CA SER A 40 -5.58 11.10 -9.97
C SER A 40 -5.66 10.35 -8.65
N GLU A 41 -6.39 9.23 -8.61
CA GLU A 41 -6.48 8.40 -7.41
C GLU A 41 -5.13 7.72 -7.14
N LEU A 42 -4.53 7.10 -8.16
CA LEU A 42 -3.22 6.47 -8.00
C LEU A 42 -2.16 7.49 -7.53
N GLN A 43 -2.12 8.69 -8.12
CA GLN A 43 -1.21 9.76 -7.71
C GLN A 43 -1.46 10.22 -6.27
N ALA A 44 -2.73 10.31 -5.85
CA ALA A 44 -3.06 10.60 -4.46
C ALA A 44 -2.50 9.51 -3.55
N ARG A 45 -2.76 8.22 -3.85
CA ARG A 45 -2.31 7.08 -3.04
C ARG A 45 -0.79 7.04 -2.84
N THR A 46 -0.03 7.42 -3.87
CA THR A 46 1.42 7.52 -3.80
C THR A 46 1.89 8.49 -2.69
N ARG A 47 1.22 9.62 -2.47
CA ARG A 47 1.54 10.52 -1.35
C ARG A 47 1.01 9.99 -0.01
N GLU A 48 -0.18 9.41 -0.03
CA GLU A 48 -0.84 8.94 1.18
C GLU A 48 -0.06 7.83 1.89
N ILE A 49 0.58 6.92 1.15
CA ILE A 49 1.33 5.82 1.78
C ILE A 49 2.50 6.32 2.64
N TYR A 50 3.17 7.39 2.22
CA TYR A 50 4.24 8.03 3.00
C TYR A 50 3.71 8.71 4.25
N ARG A 51 2.58 9.42 4.15
CA ARG A 51 1.92 10.01 5.31
C ARG A 51 1.45 8.94 6.30
N ASN A 52 0.87 7.85 5.79
CA ASN A 52 0.43 6.71 6.60
C ASN A 52 1.61 6.08 7.36
N LEU A 53 2.76 5.94 6.71
CA LEU A 53 3.99 5.44 7.32
C LEU A 53 4.45 6.39 8.44
N SER A 54 4.49 7.70 8.18
CA SER A 54 4.85 8.69 9.20
C SER A 54 3.90 8.69 10.40
N GLU A 55 2.59 8.64 10.18
CA GLU A 55 1.58 8.58 11.24
C GLU A 55 1.74 7.31 12.08
N TRP A 56 1.91 6.15 11.44
CA TRP A 56 2.10 4.87 12.12
C TRP A 56 3.38 4.88 12.99
N LEU A 57 4.46 5.49 12.50
CA LEU A 57 5.73 5.63 13.22
C LEU A 57 5.64 6.49 14.49
N LEU A 58 4.70 7.44 14.55
CA LEU A 58 4.56 8.39 15.65
C LEU A 58 3.61 7.92 16.76
N ASP A 59 2.57 7.16 16.42
CA ASP A 59 1.58 6.62 17.37
C ASP A 59 1.16 5.22 16.88
N MET A 60 1.87 4.18 17.34
CA MET A 60 1.68 2.81 16.85
C MET A 60 0.27 2.27 17.11
N ASP A 61 -0.29 2.55 18.28
CA ASP A 61 -1.59 1.99 18.68
C ASP A 61 -2.73 2.62 17.86
N LYS A 62 -2.76 3.96 17.75
CA LYS A 62 -3.76 4.62 16.89
C LYS A 62 -3.44 4.45 15.41
N GLY A 63 -2.17 4.32 15.08
CA GLY A 63 -1.67 4.07 13.73
C GLY A 63 -2.20 2.75 13.20
N GLU A 64 -2.14 1.68 13.99
CA GLU A 64 -2.59 0.34 13.58
C GLU A 64 -4.08 0.30 13.23
N ALA A 65 -4.95 0.86 14.08
CA ALA A 65 -6.39 0.90 13.81
C ALA A 65 -6.74 1.72 12.55
N GLN A 66 -6.00 2.82 12.31
CA GLN A 66 -6.16 3.60 11.09
C GLN A 66 -5.62 2.86 9.86
N LEU A 67 -4.52 2.13 10.02
CA LEU A 67 -3.91 1.32 8.98
C LEU A 67 -4.87 0.22 8.53
N GLU A 68 -5.44 -0.52 9.47
CA GLU A 68 -6.45 -1.54 9.24
C GLU A 68 -7.59 -1.01 8.38
N ARG A 69 -8.21 0.08 8.83
CA ARG A 69 -9.34 0.70 8.13
C ARG A 69 -8.95 1.14 6.73
N ARG A 70 -7.90 1.97 6.60
CA ARG A 70 -7.51 2.59 5.32
C ARG A 70 -7.13 1.54 4.27
N TYR A 71 -6.39 0.51 4.66
CA TYR A 71 -5.91 -0.50 3.71
C TYR A 71 -6.95 -1.58 3.41
N THR A 72 -7.85 -1.89 4.35
CA THR A 72 -9.05 -2.68 4.04
C THR A 72 -9.95 -1.97 3.02
N GLU A 73 -10.20 -0.68 3.22
CA GLU A 73 -10.96 0.15 2.26
C GLU A 73 -10.28 0.21 0.88
N LEU A 74 -8.95 0.34 0.84
CA LEU A 74 -8.17 0.31 -0.40
C LEU A 74 -8.29 -1.04 -1.13
N GLY A 75 -8.16 -2.15 -0.41
CA GLY A 75 -8.32 -3.49 -0.96
C GLY A 75 -9.69 -3.68 -1.60
N ALA A 76 -10.75 -3.27 -0.89
CA ALA A 76 -12.11 -3.30 -1.41
C ALA A 76 -12.27 -2.43 -2.66
N ALA A 77 -11.72 -1.21 -2.67
CA ALA A 77 -11.77 -0.34 -3.84
C ALA A 77 -11.14 -0.98 -5.08
N ARG A 78 -9.97 -1.64 -4.92
CA ARG A 78 -9.29 -2.33 -6.03
C ARG A 78 -10.09 -3.51 -6.55
N ALA A 79 -10.75 -4.26 -5.67
CA ALA A 79 -11.67 -5.33 -6.08
C ALA A 79 -12.89 -4.79 -6.84
N GLN A 80 -13.49 -3.67 -6.40
CA GLN A 80 -14.62 -3.01 -7.08
C GLN A 80 -14.23 -2.50 -8.47
N GLN A 81 -13.02 -1.97 -8.61
CA GLN A 81 -12.44 -1.53 -9.89
C GLN A 81 -12.01 -2.71 -10.78
N SER A 82 -12.23 -3.95 -10.34
CA SER A 82 -11.88 -5.17 -11.07
C SER A 82 -10.39 -5.27 -11.39
N VAL A 83 -9.54 -4.71 -10.54
CA VAL A 83 -8.08 -4.88 -10.61
C VAL A 83 -7.73 -6.29 -10.13
N ASP A 84 -6.90 -7.00 -10.87
CA ASP A 84 -6.40 -8.32 -10.48
C ASP A 84 -5.52 -8.22 -9.23
N TYR A 85 -5.74 -9.15 -8.31
CA TYR A 85 -5.08 -9.12 -7.00
C TYR A 85 -3.55 -9.15 -7.10
N SER A 86 -3.01 -9.95 -8.02
CA SER A 86 -1.56 -10.06 -8.26
C SER A 86 -0.95 -8.71 -8.66
N HIS A 87 -1.64 -7.93 -9.49
CA HIS A 87 -1.17 -6.61 -9.92
C HIS A 87 -1.21 -5.59 -8.78
N PHE A 88 -2.26 -5.64 -7.97
CA PHE A 88 -2.39 -4.79 -6.79
C PHE A 88 -1.31 -5.11 -5.73
N VAL A 89 -1.10 -6.40 -5.41
CA VAL A 89 -0.04 -6.84 -4.50
C VAL A 89 1.33 -6.41 -5.00
N TRP A 90 1.60 -6.56 -6.30
CA TRP A 90 2.89 -6.15 -6.87
C TRP A 90 3.12 -4.65 -6.74
N ALA A 91 2.07 -3.82 -6.80
CA ALA A 91 2.18 -2.38 -6.58
C ALA A 91 2.62 -2.06 -5.14
N ILE A 92 2.05 -2.73 -4.14
CA ILE A 92 2.44 -2.58 -2.72
C ILE A 92 3.89 -3.02 -2.53
N ILE A 93 4.28 -4.18 -3.07
CA ILE A 93 5.66 -4.68 -3.01
C ILE A 93 6.62 -3.69 -3.67
N SER A 94 6.30 -3.20 -4.87
CA SER A 94 7.13 -2.23 -5.59
C SER A 94 7.30 -0.93 -4.81
N THR A 95 6.26 -0.52 -4.07
CA THR A 95 6.29 0.63 -3.18
C THR A 95 7.23 0.40 -2.01
N ARG A 96 7.10 -0.73 -1.30
CA ARG A 96 8.01 -1.13 -0.21
C ARG A 96 9.47 -1.09 -0.66
N GLU A 97 9.77 -1.71 -1.80
CA GLU A 97 11.11 -1.77 -2.36
C GLU A 97 11.65 -0.38 -2.68
N HIS A 98 10.82 0.49 -3.25
CA HIS A 98 11.21 1.87 -3.53
C HIS A 98 11.55 2.66 -2.26
N VAL A 99 10.75 2.53 -1.19
CA VAL A 99 11.08 3.19 0.08
C VAL A 99 12.34 2.61 0.71
N ARG A 100 12.51 1.29 0.65
CA ARG A 100 13.71 0.61 1.16
C ARG A 100 14.96 1.12 0.44
N ASP A 101 14.93 1.12 -0.90
CA ASP A 101 16.04 1.58 -1.73
C ASP A 101 16.38 3.05 -1.44
N PHE A 102 15.36 3.89 -1.24
CA PHE A 102 15.55 5.29 -0.85
C PHE A 102 16.22 5.41 0.53
N VAL A 103 15.71 4.71 1.55
CA VAL A 103 16.29 4.72 2.90
C VAL A 103 17.74 4.23 2.89
N GLN A 104 18.06 3.21 2.10
CA GLN A 104 19.43 2.69 1.97
C GLN A 104 20.36 3.66 1.24
N ARG A 105 19.88 4.36 0.20
CA ARG A 105 20.66 5.37 -0.54
C ARG A 105 20.94 6.61 0.29
N GLU A 106 19.93 7.07 1.02
CA GLU A 106 20.06 8.18 1.96
C GLU A 106 20.79 7.74 3.24
N GLY A 107 21.05 6.45 3.44
CA GLY A 107 21.69 5.84 4.62
C GLY A 107 23.15 6.26 4.86
N LEU A 108 23.34 7.48 5.36
CA LEU A 108 23.90 7.92 6.65
C LEU A 108 24.94 7.06 7.43
N SER A 109 25.66 6.10 6.86
CA SER A 109 26.63 5.31 7.65
C SER A 109 28.09 5.75 7.44
N GLU A 110 28.61 6.56 8.37
CA GLU A 110 30.05 6.70 8.64
C GLU A 110 30.48 5.93 9.91
N SER A 111 29.52 5.49 10.76
CA SER A 111 29.79 4.84 12.04
C SER A 111 28.87 3.65 12.40
N ALA A 112 29.35 2.75 13.27
CA ALA A 112 28.60 1.54 13.69
C ALA A 112 27.29 1.82 14.45
N MET A 113 27.17 2.98 15.10
CA MET A 113 25.95 3.38 15.81
C MET A 113 24.84 3.81 14.82
N GLU A 114 25.22 4.35 13.67
CA GLU A 114 24.29 4.71 12.59
C GLU A 114 23.77 3.48 11.86
N LEU A 115 24.62 2.46 11.69
CA LEU A 115 24.25 1.16 11.11
C LEU A 115 23.16 0.45 11.92
N HIS A 116 23.26 0.44 13.26
CA HIS A 116 22.21 -0.16 14.10
C HIS A 116 20.86 0.55 13.91
N GLY A 117 20.88 1.87 13.81
CA GLY A 117 19.68 2.66 13.56
C GLY A 117 19.06 2.42 12.19
N GLU A 118 19.89 2.17 11.17
CA GLU A 118 19.43 1.79 9.83
C GLU A 118 18.76 0.41 9.81
N LEU A 119 19.28 -0.56 10.57
CA LEU A 119 18.66 -1.89 10.67
C LEU A 119 17.29 -1.85 11.37
N GLU A 120 17.19 -1.11 12.47
CA GLU A 120 15.90 -0.91 13.16
C GLU A 120 14.89 -0.22 12.23
N LEU A 121 15.36 0.72 11.44
CA LEU A 121 14.56 1.44 10.47
C LEU A 121 14.00 0.52 9.36
N LEU A 122 14.85 -0.30 8.77
CA LEU A 122 14.46 -1.29 7.77
C LEU A 122 13.48 -2.32 8.36
N HIS A 123 13.65 -2.68 9.64
CA HIS A 123 12.73 -3.56 10.35
C HIS A 123 11.34 -2.93 10.52
N LEU A 124 11.25 -1.67 10.97
CA LEU A 124 9.99 -0.95 11.11
C LEU A 124 9.28 -0.77 9.77
N LEU A 125 10.03 -0.45 8.70
CA LEU A 125 9.50 -0.34 7.35
C LEU A 125 8.91 -1.68 6.88
N GLY A 126 9.62 -2.78 7.10
CA GLY A 126 9.12 -4.13 6.81
C GLY A 126 7.81 -4.41 7.55
N ARG A 127 7.79 -4.14 8.86
CA ARG A 127 6.58 -4.32 9.67
C ARG A 127 5.40 -3.55 9.11
N PHE A 128 5.55 -2.26 8.82
CA PHE A 128 4.48 -1.43 8.26
C PHE A 128 3.91 -2.04 6.97
N PHE A 129 4.77 -2.39 6.01
CA PHE A 129 4.32 -2.92 4.72
C PHE A 129 3.67 -4.31 4.83
N ASP A 130 4.07 -5.14 5.80
CA ASP A 130 3.41 -6.42 6.05
C ASP A 130 1.94 -6.21 6.48
N ARG A 131 1.67 -5.20 7.32
CA ARG A 131 0.29 -4.87 7.76
C ARG A 131 -0.51 -4.30 6.60
N VAL A 132 0.08 -3.36 5.85
CA VAL A 132 -0.52 -2.81 4.63
C VAL A 132 -0.98 -3.92 3.70
N LEU A 133 -0.09 -4.89 3.43
CA LEU A 133 -0.40 -6.00 2.54
C LEU A 133 -1.50 -6.90 3.10
N TYR A 134 -1.44 -7.23 4.40
CA TYR A 134 -2.45 -8.05 5.05
C TYR A 134 -3.84 -7.41 5.00
N TYR A 135 -3.98 -6.16 5.44
CA TYR A 135 -5.28 -5.48 5.45
C TYR A 135 -5.82 -5.21 4.04
N ALA A 136 -4.94 -4.91 3.09
CA ALA A 136 -5.29 -4.82 1.67
C ALA A 136 -5.84 -6.15 1.12
N ALA A 137 -5.23 -7.28 1.49
CA ALA A 137 -5.71 -8.61 1.14
C ALA A 137 -7.11 -8.87 1.70
N VAL A 138 -7.30 -8.62 3.00
CA VAL A 138 -8.57 -8.81 3.70
C VAL A 138 -9.69 -8.02 3.01
N GLY A 139 -9.48 -6.73 2.76
CA GLY A 139 -10.48 -5.89 2.10
C GLY A 139 -10.80 -6.34 0.66
N TYR A 140 -9.77 -6.75 -0.08
CA TYR A 140 -9.93 -7.25 -1.44
C TYR A 140 -10.77 -8.53 -1.47
N GLU A 141 -10.45 -9.51 -0.62
CA GLU A 141 -11.17 -10.79 -0.53
C GLU A 141 -12.63 -10.61 -0.10
N GLN A 142 -12.88 -9.81 0.94
CA GLN A 142 -14.23 -9.50 1.42
C GLN A 142 -15.10 -8.94 0.29
N GLU A 143 -14.56 -8.00 -0.47
CA GLU A 143 -15.28 -7.36 -1.55
C GLU A 143 -15.47 -8.28 -2.75
N ARG A 144 -14.47 -9.09 -3.12
CA ARG A 144 -14.61 -10.12 -4.16
C ARG A 144 -15.70 -11.12 -3.82
N ASN A 145 -15.75 -11.60 -2.58
CA ASN A 145 -16.78 -12.51 -2.10
C ASN A 145 -18.17 -11.85 -2.15
N ARG A 146 -18.27 -10.58 -1.76
CA ARG A 146 -19.52 -9.80 -1.84
C ARG A 146 -20.01 -9.64 -3.28
N ILE A 147 -19.12 -9.34 -4.23
CA ILE A 147 -19.45 -9.21 -5.66
C ILE A 147 -19.92 -10.57 -6.21
N GLY A 148 -19.19 -11.66 -5.92
CA GLY A 148 -19.57 -13.02 -6.34
C GLY A 148 -20.93 -13.45 -5.79
N GLY A 149 -21.20 -13.19 -4.50
CA GLY A 149 -22.48 -13.48 -3.87
C GLY A 149 -23.67 -12.71 -4.47
N LYS A 150 -23.47 -11.45 -4.87
CA LYS A 150 -24.49 -10.65 -5.58
C LYS A 150 -24.81 -11.21 -6.98
N GLN A 151 -23.79 -11.68 -7.70
CA GLN A 151 -23.97 -12.30 -9.01
C GLN A 151 -24.71 -13.65 -8.92
N GLY A 152 -24.42 -14.45 -7.90
CA GLY A 152 -25.13 -15.70 -7.63
C GLY A 152 -26.63 -15.51 -7.36
N ARG A 153 -26.99 -14.53 -6.51
CA ARG A 153 -28.41 -14.21 -6.22
C ARG A 153 -29.18 -13.75 -7.46
N ARG A 154 -28.60 -12.85 -8.27
CA ARG A 154 -29.25 -12.37 -9.51
C ARG A 154 -29.53 -13.49 -10.51
N LYS A 155 -28.63 -14.48 -10.63
CA LYS A 155 -28.85 -15.65 -11.50
C LYS A 155 -29.97 -16.55 -10.97
N GLY A 156 -30.04 -16.78 -9.66
CA GLY A 156 -31.13 -17.54 -9.03
C GLY A 156 -32.51 -16.91 -9.25
N ASP A 157 -32.63 -15.60 -9.06
CA ASP A 157 -33.90 -14.88 -9.23
C ASP A 157 -34.38 -14.83 -10.69
N ALA A 158 -33.45 -14.79 -11.66
CA ALA A 158 -33.78 -14.84 -13.08
C ALA A 158 -34.27 -16.23 -13.51
N GLN A 159 -33.76 -17.29 -12.90
CA GLN A 159 -34.15 -18.66 -13.22
C GLN A 159 -35.53 -19.02 -12.65
N THR A 160 -35.86 -18.53 -11.45
CA THR A 160 -37.17 -18.75 -10.81
C THR A 160 -38.33 -18.05 -11.53
N LYS A 161 -38.08 -16.94 -12.23
CA LYS A 161 -39.10 -16.20 -13.01
C LYS A 161 -39.38 -16.78 -14.41
N SER A 162 -38.60 -17.76 -14.84
CA SER A 162 -38.72 -18.41 -16.16
C SER A 162 -39.43 -19.77 -16.12
N THR A 163 -39.98 -20.14 -14.95
CA THR A 163 -40.79 -21.33 -14.68
C THR A 163 -42.14 -20.90 -14.16
#